data_AF-A0A9P6D6Z9-F1
#
_entry.id   AF-A0A9P6D6Z9-F1
#
_cell.length_a   1.000
_cell.length_b   1.000
_cell.length_c   1.000
_cell.angle_alpha   90.00
_cell.angle_beta   90.00
_cell.angle_gamma   90.00
#
_symmetry.space_group_name_H-M   'P 1'
#
loop_
_entity.id
_entity.type
_entity.pdbx_description
1 polymer ?
#
loop_
_entity_poly.entity_id
_entity_poly.type
_entity_poly.pdbx_seq_one_letter_code
_entity_poly.pdbx_strand_id
1 'polypeptide(L)'
;EAKKRQIHLNIPQRMLTVPGTAFVVGSAIGIMRGGRTASLQFLAENAHRPPTTVQGWYFYKKTKNYKVMLGALKGAGAEAGRLTALGLTYVGIEEGMERVGWGQGKHMGAAVGSAVVFATVYRLPVLMAQRAVVLGILVGGVMSGL
;
A
#
# COMPACT_ATOMS: atom_id res chain seq x y z
N GLU A 1 -21.11 -44.83 0.67
CA GLU A 1 -20.78 -43.45 1.04
C GLU A 1 -19.79 -42.87 0.03
N ALA A 2 -20.11 -41.76 -0.63
CA ALA A 2 -19.23 -41.17 -1.65
C ALA A 2 -18.09 -40.39 -0.97
N LYS A 3 -16.84 -40.81 -1.20
CA LYS A 3 -15.62 -40.16 -0.66
C LYS A 3 -15.53 -38.72 -1.19
N LYS A 4 -15.77 -37.74 -0.33
CA LYS A 4 -15.70 -36.31 -0.65
C LYS A 4 -14.29 -35.97 -1.17
N ARG A 5 -14.18 -35.61 -2.45
CA ARG A 5 -12.91 -35.23 -3.09
C ARG A 5 -12.43 -33.91 -2.47
N GLN A 6 -11.41 -33.98 -1.62
CA GLN A 6 -10.78 -32.81 -1.03
C GLN A 6 -9.74 -32.27 -2.00
N ILE A 7 -9.90 -31.02 -2.43
CA ILE A 7 -8.90 -30.31 -3.23
C ILE A 7 -7.96 -29.61 -2.25
N HIS A 8 -6.72 -30.07 -2.17
CA HIS A 8 -5.67 -29.41 -1.40
C HIS A 8 -5.05 -28.32 -2.26
N LEU A 9 -5.32 -27.05 -1.95
CA LEU A 9 -4.65 -25.92 -2.56
C LEU A 9 -3.36 -25.65 -1.78
N ASN A 10 -2.21 -25.93 -2.40
CA ASN A 10 -0.93 -25.50 -1.86
C ASN A 10 -0.69 -24.05 -2.26
N ILE A 11 -1.09 -23.12 -1.38
CA ILE A 11 -0.86 -21.68 -1.59
C ILE A 11 0.55 -21.37 -1.10
N PRO A 12 1.44 -20.83 -1.96
CA PRO A 12 2.79 -20.46 -1.55
C PRO A 12 2.73 -19.46 -0.39
N GLN A 13 3.53 -19.67 0.67
CA GLN A 13 3.54 -18.79 1.84
C GLN A 13 3.78 -17.31 1.48
N ARG A 14 4.60 -17.05 0.45
CA ARG A 14 4.87 -15.69 -0.07
C ARG A 14 3.62 -14.96 -0.57
N MET A 15 2.63 -15.69 -1.09
CA MET A 15 1.36 -15.12 -1.57
C MET A 15 0.52 -14.53 -0.44
N LEU A 16 0.77 -14.94 0.81
CA LEU A 16 0.10 -14.40 2.00
C LEU A 16 0.97 -13.38 2.74
N THR A 17 2.27 -13.66 2.88
CA THR A 17 3.16 -12.81 3.70
C THR A 17 3.47 -11.46 3.05
N VAL A 18 3.71 -11.41 1.73
CA VAL A 18 4.06 -10.15 1.05
C VAL A 18 2.85 -9.21 0.99
N PRO A 19 1.65 -9.61 0.52
CA PRO A 19 0.50 -8.71 0.53
C PRO A 19 0.03 -8.36 1.95
N GLY A 20 0.16 -9.29 2.91
CA GLY A 20 -0.16 -9.05 4.31
C GLY A 20 0.73 -8.00 4.97
N THR A 21 2.04 -8.07 4.76
CA THR A 21 2.97 -7.05 5.25
C THR A 21 2.77 -5.71 4.54
N ALA A 22 2.55 -5.73 3.22
CA ALA A 22 2.21 -4.54 2.45
C ALA A 22 0.93 -3.85 2.95
N PHE A 23 -0.09 -4.63 3.35
CA PHE A 23 -1.32 -4.11 3.94
C PHE A 23 -1.05 -3.36 5.25
N VAL A 24 -0.25 -3.94 6.15
CA VAL A 24 0.08 -3.32 7.44
C VAL A 24 0.86 -2.02 7.23
N VAL A 25 1.89 -2.05 6.40
CA VAL A 25 2.72 -0.87 6.09
C VAL A 25 1.88 0.20 5.40
N GLY A 26 1.06 -0.17 4.42
CA GLY A 26 0.18 0.76 3.72
C GLY A 26 -0.88 1.37 4.62
N SER A 27 -1.44 0.60 5.54
CA SER A 27 -2.36 1.10 6.55
C SER A 27 -1.70 2.16 7.43
N ALA A 28 -0.47 1.90 7.91
CA ALA A 28 0.27 2.85 8.75
C ALA A 28 0.56 4.17 7.99
N ILE A 29 1.04 4.08 6.75
CA ILE A 29 1.28 5.25 5.88
C ILE A 29 -0.02 6.03 5.66
N GLY A 30 -1.11 5.33 5.36
CA GLY A 30 -2.43 5.90 5.13
C GLY A 30 -3.01 6.61 6.35
N ILE A 31 -2.88 6.02 7.55
CA ILE A 31 -3.28 6.64 8.82
C ILE A 31 -2.55 7.96 9.03
N MET A 32 -1.22 7.96 8.90
CA MET A 32 -0.40 9.14 9.13
C MET A 32 -0.72 10.26 8.12
N ARG A 33 -0.75 9.94 6.82
CA ARG A 33 -1.03 10.93 5.77
C ARG A 33 -2.47 11.44 5.83
N GLY A 34 -3.44 10.52 5.91
CA GLY A 34 -4.86 10.86 5.95
C GLY A 34 -5.24 11.67 7.18
N GLY A 35 -4.74 11.28 8.36
CA GLY A 35 -4.96 12.00 9.61
C GLY A 35 -4.34 13.40 9.59
N ARG A 36 -3.11 13.53 9.09
CA ARG A 36 -2.43 14.83 8.98
C ARG A 36 -3.16 15.78 8.04
N THR A 37 -3.56 15.31 6.85
CA THR A 37 -4.32 16.13 5.90
C THR A 37 -5.65 16.59 6.47
N ALA A 38 -6.43 15.69 7.09
CA ALA A 38 -7.71 16.04 7.71
C ALA A 38 -7.54 17.02 8.88
N SER A 39 -6.46 16.89 9.67
CA SER A 39 -6.14 17.82 10.76
C SER A 39 -5.84 19.22 10.24
N LEU A 40 -4.98 19.32 9.21
CA LEU A 40 -4.63 20.61 8.59
C LEU A 40 -5.84 21.27 7.92
N GLN A 41 -6.66 20.49 7.21
CA GLN A 41 -7.88 20.98 6.61
C GLN A 41 -8.85 21.52 7.67
N PHE A 42 -9.07 20.80 8.77
CA PHE A 42 -9.93 21.29 9.86
C PHE A 42 -9.41 22.60 10.47
N LEU A 43 -8.09 22.71 10.66
CA LEU A 43 -7.47 23.93 11.18
C LEU A 43 -7.65 25.09 10.20
N ALA A 44 -7.46 24.86 8.90
CA ALA A 44 -7.66 25.87 7.86
C ALA A 44 -9.13 26.34 7.80
N GLU A 45 -10.08 25.40 7.81
CA GLU A 45 -11.52 25.68 7.82
C GLU A 45 -11.95 26.51 9.04
N ASN A 46 -11.31 26.32 10.19
CA ASN A 46 -11.72 26.94 11.45
C ASN A 46 -10.77 28.03 11.96
N ALA A 47 -9.75 28.41 11.19
CA ALA A 47 -8.78 29.43 11.60
C ALA A 47 -9.45 30.77 11.97
N HIS A 48 -10.58 31.08 11.34
CA HIS A 48 -11.35 32.31 11.54
C HIS A 48 -12.45 32.19 12.63
N ARG A 49 -12.68 31.01 13.21
CA ARG A 49 -13.71 30.77 14.24
C ARG A 49 -13.12 30.12 15.51
N PRO A 50 -12.19 30.79 16.20
CA PRO A 50 -11.67 30.27 17.46
C PRO A 50 -12.77 30.25 18.53
N PRO A 51 -12.91 29.15 19.30
CA PRO A 51 -13.86 29.11 20.41
C PRO A 51 -13.49 30.12 21.51
N THR A 52 -14.48 30.83 22.05
CA THR A 52 -14.29 31.80 23.13
C THR A 52 -14.60 31.24 24.52
N THR A 53 -15.32 30.12 24.60
CA THR A 53 -15.71 29.47 25.86
C THR A 53 -15.01 28.13 26.05
N VAL A 54 -14.85 27.69 27.31
CA VAL A 54 -14.24 26.40 27.67
C VAL A 54 -15.02 25.23 27.05
N GLN A 55 -16.35 25.29 27.10
CA GLN A 55 -17.22 24.29 26.46
C GLN A 55 -17.05 24.27 24.93
N GLY A 56 -16.88 25.43 24.30
CA GLY A 56 -16.57 25.53 22.88
C GLY A 56 -15.27 24.81 22.49
N TRP A 57 -14.23 24.94 23.32
CA TRP A 57 -12.96 24.24 23.11
C TRP A 57 -13.09 22.71 23.19
N TYR A 58 -13.95 22.20 24.08
CA TYR A 58 -14.22 20.77 24.17
C TYR A 58 -14.89 20.24 22.89
N PHE A 59 -15.96 20.89 22.41
CA PHE A 59 -16.63 20.48 21.19
C PHE A 59 -15.75 20.63 19.94
N TYR A 60 -14.91 21.67 19.91
CA TYR A 60 -13.91 21.87 18.87
C TYR A 60 -12.95 20.68 18.78
N LYS A 61 -12.33 20.28 19.90
CA LYS A 61 -11.43 19.12 19.94
C LYS A 61 -12.14 17.81 19.62
N LYS A 62 -13.36 17.60 20.12
CA LYS A 62 -14.16 16.42 19.83
C LYS A 62 -14.44 16.28 18.32
N THR A 63 -14.88 17.37 17.70
CA THR A 63 -15.15 17.42 16.26
C THR A 63 -13.88 17.23 15.43
N LYS A 64 -12.79 17.89 15.82
CA LYS A 64 -11.47 17.69 15.19
C LYS A 64 -11.06 16.22 15.23
N ASN A 65 -11.18 15.58 16.39
CA ASN A 65 -10.76 14.20 16.57
C ASN A 65 -11.55 13.25 15.66
N TYR A 66 -12.88 13.40 15.56
CA TYR A 66 -13.68 12.57 14.66
C TYR A 66 -13.32 12.77 13.18
N LYS A 67 -13.11 14.03 12.74
CA LYS A 67 -12.67 14.32 11.37
C LYS A 67 -11.30 13.72 11.08
N VAL A 68 -10.36 13.82 12.02
CA VAL A 68 -9.01 13.24 11.90
C VAL A 68 -9.06 11.71 11.88
N MET A 69 -9.83 11.08 12.76
CA MET A 69 -10.01 9.61 12.77
C MET A 69 -10.61 9.12 11.45
N LEU A 70 -11.65 9.80 10.95
CA LEU A 70 -12.24 9.45 9.65
C LEU A 70 -11.24 9.62 8.51
N GLY A 71 -10.46 10.71 8.50
CA GLY A 71 -9.40 10.95 7.53
C GLY A 71 -8.30 9.88 7.58
N ALA A 72 -7.91 9.47 8.78
CA ALA A 72 -6.94 8.40 9.01
C ALA A 72 -7.45 7.04 8.48
N LEU A 73 -8.70 6.67 8.78
CA LEU A 73 -9.29 5.41 8.30
C LEU A 73 -9.46 5.38 6.78
N LYS A 74 -9.91 6.49 6.17
CA LYS A 74 -9.98 6.62 4.71
C LYS A 74 -8.60 6.51 4.06
N GLY A 75 -7.60 7.19 4.64
CA GLY A 75 -6.21 7.08 4.20
C GLY A 75 -5.67 5.66 4.32
N ALA A 76 -5.95 4.98 5.44
CA ALA A 76 -5.54 3.61 5.70
C ALA A 76 -6.06 2.67 4.61
N GLY A 77 -7.38 2.68 4.35
CA GLY A 77 -7.98 1.80 3.34
C GLY A 77 -7.45 2.06 1.93
N ALA A 78 -7.28 3.33 1.55
CA ALA A 78 -6.76 3.70 0.24
C ALA A 78 -5.30 3.26 0.03
N GLU A 79 -4.41 3.59 0.97
CA GLU A 79 -2.98 3.26 0.85
C GLU A 79 -2.71 1.77 1.06
N ALA A 80 -3.41 1.11 1.99
CA ALA A 80 -3.33 -0.34 2.18
C ALA A 80 -3.78 -1.07 0.92
N GLY A 81 -4.93 -0.71 0.34
CA GLY A 81 -5.42 -1.33 -0.89
C GLY A 81 -4.42 -1.19 -2.05
N ARG A 82 -3.83 -0.02 -2.23
CA ARG A 82 -2.80 0.22 -3.26
C ARG A 82 -1.56 -0.63 -3.06
N LEU A 83 -1.01 -0.66 -1.85
CA LEU A 83 0.20 -1.42 -1.55
C LEU A 83 -0.02 -2.93 -1.56
N THR A 84 -1.17 -3.41 -1.06
CA THR A 84 -1.55 -4.82 -1.17
C THR A 84 -1.73 -5.24 -2.62
N ALA A 85 -2.37 -4.42 -3.46
CA ALA A 85 -2.51 -4.71 -4.89
C ALA A 85 -1.15 -4.81 -5.58
N LEU A 86 -0.22 -3.89 -5.29
CA LEU A 86 1.14 -3.95 -5.81
C LEU A 86 1.92 -5.18 -5.29
N GLY A 87 1.76 -5.53 -4.02
CA GLY A 87 2.36 -6.74 -3.44
C GLY A 87 1.84 -8.02 -4.12
N LEU A 88 0.54 -8.08 -4.43
CA LEU A 88 -0.05 -9.18 -5.20
C LEU A 88 0.48 -9.22 -6.63
N THR A 89 0.62 -8.06 -7.29
CA THR A 89 1.24 -7.98 -8.62
C THR A 89 2.68 -8.49 -8.59
N TYR A 90 3.47 -8.08 -7.60
CA TYR A 90 4.86 -8.52 -7.44
C TYR A 90 4.95 -10.04 -7.31
N VAL A 91 4.23 -10.64 -6.35
CA VAL A 91 4.27 -12.10 -6.15
C VAL A 91 3.68 -12.85 -7.34
N GLY A 92 2.65 -12.31 -7.98
CA GLY A 92 2.07 -12.90 -9.19
C GLY A 92 3.05 -12.98 -10.35
N ILE A 93 3.87 -11.93 -10.56
CA ILE A 93 4.93 -11.94 -11.57
C ILE A 93 6.06 -12.88 -11.16
N GLU A 94 6.48 -12.86 -9.89
CA GLU A 94 7.52 -13.73 -9.35
C GLU A 94 7.19 -15.22 -9.56
N GLU A 95 5.98 -15.63 -9.18
CA GLU A 95 5.46 -17.00 -9.35
C GLU A 95 5.27 -17.34 -10.84
N GLY A 96 4.85 -16.37 -11.66
CA GLY A 96 4.78 -16.52 -13.11
C GLY A 96 6.15 -16.83 -13.74
N MET A 97 7.20 -16.12 -13.32
CA MET A 97 8.57 -16.33 -13.80
C MET A 97 9.15 -17.67 -13.33
N GLU A 98 8.85 -18.09 -12.10
CA GLU A 98 9.22 -19.41 -11.59
C GLU A 98 8.62 -20.52 -12.47
N ARG A 99 7.34 -20.40 -12.85
CA ARG A 99 6.65 -21.39 -13.71
C ARG A 99 7.19 -21.45 -15.13
N VAL A 100 7.75 -20.36 -15.63
CA VAL A 100 8.42 -20.29 -16.96
C VAL A 100 9.84 -20.87 -16.90
N GLY A 101 10.34 -21.24 -15.71
CA GLY A 101 11.66 -21.85 -15.52
C GLY A 101 12.78 -20.82 -15.31
N TRP A 102 12.45 -19.53 -15.13
CA TRP A 102 13.43 -18.47 -14.92
C TRP A 102 13.60 -18.12 -13.43
N GLY A 103 13.93 -19.12 -12.61
CA GLY A 103 14.02 -18.96 -11.15
C GLY A 103 15.12 -17.99 -10.68
N GLN A 104 16.26 -17.92 -11.38
CA GLN A 104 17.40 -17.07 -10.99
C GLN A 104 17.10 -15.57 -11.08
N GLY A 105 16.23 -15.16 -12.02
CA GLY A 105 15.90 -13.77 -12.29
C GLY A 105 14.56 -13.30 -11.74
N LYS A 106 13.82 -14.17 -11.03
CA LYS A 106 12.42 -13.91 -10.67
C LYS A 106 12.21 -12.67 -9.80
N HIS A 107 13.10 -12.40 -8.85
CA HIS A 107 12.98 -11.23 -7.97
C HIS A 107 13.25 -9.94 -8.73
N MET A 108 14.24 -9.94 -9.63
CA MET A 108 14.51 -8.80 -10.53
C MET A 108 13.36 -8.56 -11.50
N GLY A 109 12.86 -9.59 -12.17
CA GLY A 109 11.77 -9.44 -13.13
C GLY A 109 10.44 -9.09 -12.45
N ALA A 110 10.17 -9.58 -11.25
CA ALA A 110 9.03 -9.17 -10.44
C ALA A 110 9.13 -7.70 -10.00
N ALA A 111 10.31 -7.25 -9.55
CA ALA A 111 10.53 -5.87 -9.13
C ALA A 111 10.42 -4.88 -10.31
N VAL A 112 11.01 -5.20 -11.45
CA VAL A 112 10.89 -4.38 -12.67
C VAL A 112 9.47 -4.42 -13.22
N GLY A 113 8.87 -5.62 -13.30
CA GLY A 113 7.53 -5.80 -13.82
C GLY A 113 6.48 -5.07 -12.98
N SER A 114 6.54 -5.17 -11.66
CA SER A 114 5.67 -4.41 -10.77
C SER A 114 5.90 -2.89 -10.86
N ALA A 115 7.14 -2.42 -11.04
CA ALA A 115 7.44 -1.00 -11.26
C ALA A 115 6.86 -0.47 -12.59
N VAL A 116 6.89 -1.27 -13.66
CA VAL A 116 6.26 -0.93 -14.94
C VAL A 116 4.74 -0.91 -14.82
N VAL A 117 4.13 -1.90 -14.15
CA VAL A 117 2.69 -1.90 -13.87
C VAL A 117 2.30 -0.67 -13.06
N PHE A 118 3.07 -0.32 -12.02
CA PHE A 118 2.84 0.90 -11.26
C PHE A 118 2.94 2.15 -12.12
N ALA A 119 4.00 2.29 -12.93
CA ALA A 119 4.19 3.46 -13.78
C ALA A 119 3.08 3.63 -14.82
N THR A 120 2.59 2.53 -15.39
CA THR A 120 1.50 2.56 -16.38
C THR A 120 0.15 2.88 -15.75
N VAL A 121 -0.20 2.25 -14.62
CA VAL A 121 -1.46 2.50 -13.90
C VAL A 121 -1.56 3.96 -13.43
N TYR A 122 -0.46 4.50 -12.89
CA TYR A 122 -0.43 5.90 -12.43
C TYR A 122 -0.06 6.90 -13.52
N ARG A 123 0.13 6.46 -14.77
CA ARG A 123 0.51 7.31 -15.92
C ARG A 123 1.68 8.25 -15.59
N LEU A 124 2.73 7.70 -15.01
CA LEU A 124 3.88 8.49 -14.59
C LEU A 124 4.62 9.08 -15.80
N PRO A 125 5.16 10.31 -15.68
CA PRO A 125 6.04 10.86 -16.70
C PRO A 125 7.30 10.00 -16.83
N VAL A 126 7.87 9.97 -18.04
CA VAL A 126 8.97 9.04 -18.41
C VAL A 126 10.14 9.09 -17.43
N LEU A 127 10.51 10.27 -16.94
CA LEU A 127 11.58 10.43 -15.95
C LEU A 127 11.28 9.74 -14.60
N MET A 128 10.02 9.79 -14.15
CA MET A 128 9.61 9.11 -12.92
C MET A 128 9.48 7.60 -13.13
N ALA A 129 9.01 7.18 -14.30
CA ALA A 129 8.96 5.77 -14.68
C ALA A 129 10.36 5.14 -14.72
N GLN A 130 11.35 5.83 -15.31
CA GLN A 130 12.75 5.40 -15.32
C GLN A 130 13.30 5.22 -13.90
N ARG A 131 13.05 6.19 -13.01
CA ARG A 131 13.47 6.10 -11.60
C ARG A 131 12.80 4.93 -10.88
N ALA A 132 11.52 4.68 -11.12
CA ALA A 132 10.81 3.55 -10.55
C ALA A 132 11.39 2.21 -11.02
N VAL A 133 11.75 2.10 -12.30
CA VAL A 133 12.42 0.90 -12.84
C VAL A 133 13.82 0.73 -12.25
N VAL A 134 14.62 1.80 -12.14
CA VAL A 134 15.96 1.73 -11.51
C VAL A 134 15.86 1.28 -10.06
N LEU A 135 14.90 1.82 -9.30
CA LEU A 135 14.63 1.36 -7.93
C LEU A 135 14.21 -0.12 -7.91
N GLY A 136 13.37 -0.55 -8.85
CA GLY A 136 13.00 -1.95 -9.02
C GLY A 136 14.20 -2.86 -9.25
N ILE A 137 15.13 -2.46 -10.13
CA ILE A 137 16.36 -3.22 -10.39
C ILE A 137 17.22 -3.33 -9.12
N LEU A 138 17.41 -2.22 -8.40
CA LEU A 138 18.21 -2.21 -7.16
C LEU A 138 17.60 -3.11 -6.09
N VAL A 139 16.29 -2.99 -5.85
CA VAL A 139 15.57 -3.82 -4.87
C VAL A 139 15.58 -5.29 -5.28
N GLY A 140 15.32 -5.58 -6.55
CA GLY A 140 15.37 -6.94 -7.10
C GLY A 140 16.76 -7.56 -6.95
N GLY A 141 17.83 -6.79 -7.19
CA GLY A 141 19.21 -7.23 -7.00
C GLY A 141 19.54 -7.54 -5.54
N VAL A 142 19.10 -6.70 -4.61
CA VAL A 142 19.26 -6.97 -3.16
C VAL A 142 18.50 -8.24 -2.77
N MET A 143 17.27 -8.41 -3.25
CA MET A 143 16.45 -9.60 -2.96
C MET A 143 17.00 -10.89 -3.59
N SER A 144 17.70 -10.80 -4.72
CA SER A 144 18.41 -11.93 -5.33
C SER A 144 19.69 -12.31 -4.58
N GLY A 145 20.25 -11.40 -3.78
CA GLY A 145 21.43 -11.66 -2.95
C GLY A 145 21.13 -12.16 -1.53
N LEU A 146 19.85 -12.15 -1.12
CA LEU A 146 19.35 -12.67 0.16
C LEU A 146 18.78 -14.07 -0.01
#